data_AF-A0A2U3F0Z8-F1
#
_entry.id   AF-A0A2U3F0Z8-F1
#
_cell.length_a   1.000
_cell.length_b   1.000
_cell.length_c   1.000
_cell.angle_alpha   90.00
_cell.angle_beta   90.00
_cell.angle_gamma   90.00
#
_symmetry.space_group_name_H-M   'P 1'
#
loop_
_entity.id
_entity.type
_entity.pdbx_description
1 polymer ?
#
loop_
_entity_poly.entity_id
_entity_poly.type
_entity_poly.pdbx_seq_one_letter_code
_entity_poly.pdbx_strand_id
1 'polypeptide(L)'
;KEEMGATAGVIALVATFMIMVIILAVLAMIVVKALTHSPWGTYTVAFTIPLALFMGIYIRYLRPGRIGEVSVIGLVFLVFAIISGGWVAESPTWAPFFDFTGVQLTWMLVGYGFVAAVLPVWLLL
;
A
#
# COMPACT_ATOMS: atom_id res chain seq x y z
N LYS A 1 13.67 -31.12 -21.87
CA LYS A 1 14.08 -30.40 -20.63
C LYS A 1 15.27 -29.46 -20.85
N GLU A 2 15.62 -29.12 -22.10
CA GLU A 2 16.55 -28.03 -22.47
C GLU A 2 16.10 -27.44 -23.82
N GLU A 3 14.86 -26.96 -23.92
CA GLU A 3 14.35 -26.38 -25.19
C GLU A 3 14.85 -24.94 -25.40
N MET A 4 15.37 -24.30 -24.35
CA MET A 4 16.11 -23.06 -24.43
C MET A 4 17.49 -23.29 -23.82
N GLY A 5 18.56 -23.05 -24.58
CA GLY A 5 19.92 -23.12 -24.05
C GLY A 5 20.08 -22.22 -22.82
N ALA A 6 21.00 -22.55 -21.91
CA ALA A 6 21.23 -21.79 -20.67
C ALA A 6 21.33 -20.27 -20.91
N THR A 7 21.95 -19.87 -22.03
CA THR A 7 22.05 -18.47 -22.46
C THR A 7 20.68 -17.83 -22.76
N ALA A 8 19.80 -18.54 -23.47
CA ALA A 8 18.44 -18.06 -23.77
C ALA A 8 17.57 -17.98 -22.49
N GLY A 9 17.74 -18.92 -21.55
CA GLY A 9 17.09 -18.87 -20.24
C GLY A 9 17.50 -17.67 -19.39
N VAL A 10 18.80 -17.34 -19.35
CA VAL A 10 19.30 -16.16 -18.62
C VAL A 10 18.79 -14.86 -19.27
N ILE A 11 18.82 -14.76 -20.60
CA ILE A 11 18.28 -13.60 -21.32
C ILE A 11 16.78 -13.42 -21.02
N ALA A 12 16.01 -14.51 -21.03
CA ALA A 12 14.59 -14.47 -20.70
C ALA A 12 14.34 -14.01 -19.26
N LEU A 13 15.10 -14.51 -18.28
CA LEU A 13 14.94 -14.11 -16.87
C LEU A 13 15.27 -12.62 -16.67
N VAL A 14 16.34 -12.12 -17.30
CA VAL A 14 16.70 -10.69 -17.26
C VAL A 14 15.61 -9.86 -17.94
N ALA A 15 15.10 -10.29 -19.09
CA ALA A 15 14.03 -9.59 -19.81
C ALA A 15 12.74 -9.51 -18.97
N THR A 16 12.29 -10.63 -18.38
CA THR A 16 11.10 -10.66 -17.53
C THR A 16 11.30 -9.80 -16.28
N PHE A 17 12.47 -9.85 -15.65
CA PHE A 17 12.78 -9.00 -14.50
C PHE A 17 12.74 -7.51 -14.87
N MET A 18 13.33 -7.12 -16.01
CA MET A 18 13.30 -5.74 -16.50
C MET A 18 11.87 -5.26 -16.79
N ILE A 19 11.04 -6.09 -17.44
CA ILE A 19 9.63 -5.76 -17.70
C ILE A 19 8.90 -5.55 -16.37
N MET A 20 9.09 -6.42 -15.39
CA MET A 20 8.48 -6.31 -14.06
C MET A 20 8.88 -5.01 -13.35
N VAL A 21 10.15 -4.60 -13.44
CA VAL A 21 10.62 -3.33 -12.85
C VAL A 21 9.99 -2.13 -13.55
N ILE A 22 9.89 -2.13 -14.88
CA ILE A 22 9.31 -1.03 -15.64
C ILE A 22 7.83 -0.84 -15.28
N ILE A 23 7.04 -1.92 -15.25
CA ILE A 23 5.61 -1.81 -14.90
C ILE A 23 5.42 -1.31 -13.46
N LEU A 24 6.23 -1.77 -12.51
CA LEU A 24 6.16 -1.30 -11.12
C LEU A 24 6.53 0.18 -11.01
N ALA A 25 7.53 0.64 -11.75
CA ALA A 25 7.93 2.05 -11.79
C ALA A 25 6.81 2.96 -12.34
N VAL A 26 6.15 2.53 -13.43
CA VAL A 26 5.03 3.29 -14.02
C VAL A 26 3.84 3.35 -13.07
N LEU A 27 3.48 2.23 -12.43
CA LEU A 27 2.39 2.19 -11.45
C LEU A 27 2.68 3.11 -10.25
N ALA A 28 3.90 3.08 -9.71
CA ALA A 28 4.31 3.96 -8.62
C ALA A 28 4.20 5.44 -9.01
N MET A 29 4.64 5.81 -10.21
CA MET A 29 4.54 7.19 -10.71
C MET A 29 3.08 7.67 -10.80
N ILE A 30 2.17 6.82 -11.30
CA ILE A 30 0.74 7.15 -11.42
C ILE A 30 0.13 7.36 -10.03
N VAL A 31 0.43 6.49 -9.07
CA VAL A 31 -0.08 6.60 -7.69
C VAL A 31 0.42 7.87 -7.01
N VAL A 32 1.72 8.19 -7.10
CA VAL A 32 2.28 9.42 -6.51
C VAL A 32 1.63 10.66 -7.11
N LYS A 33 1.44 10.70 -8.43
CA LYS A 33 0.77 11.82 -9.11
C LYS A 33 -0.69 11.94 -8.71
N ALA A 34 -1.40 10.83 -8.54
CA ALA A 34 -2.80 10.84 -8.11
C ALA A 34 -2.99 11.32 -6.66
N LEU A 35 -1.99 11.10 -5.80
CA LEU A 35 -2.01 11.51 -4.40
C LEU A 35 -1.44 12.91 -4.15
N THR A 36 -0.68 13.46 -5.10
CA THR A 36 -0.12 14.82 -5.02
C THR A 36 -1.26 15.83 -4.95
N HIS A 37 -1.23 16.74 -3.97
CA HIS A 37 -2.33 17.69 -3.71
C HIS A 37 -3.71 17.06 -3.45
N SER A 38 -3.75 15.77 -3.07
CA SER A 38 -4.97 15.06 -2.69
C SER A 38 -4.92 14.66 -1.21
N PRO A 39 -5.35 15.55 -0.29
CA PRO A 39 -5.36 15.25 1.14
C PRO A 39 -6.32 14.12 1.50
N TRP A 40 -7.45 14.01 0.78
CA TRP A 40 -8.40 12.91 0.93
C TRP A 40 -7.80 11.55 0.59
N GLY A 41 -7.10 11.45 -0.56
CA GLY A 41 -6.45 10.22 -0.99
C GLY A 41 -5.29 9.82 -0.07
N THR A 42 -4.46 10.79 0.32
CA THR A 42 -3.31 10.53 1.20
C THR A 42 -3.76 10.07 2.59
N TYR A 43 -4.77 10.72 3.16
CA TYR A 43 -5.31 10.32 4.47
C TYR A 43 -5.88 8.90 4.46
N THR A 44 -6.70 8.58 3.46
CA THR A 44 -7.33 7.26 3.36
C THR A 44 -6.29 6.15 3.22
N VAL A 45 -5.25 6.34 2.39
CA VAL A 45 -4.13 5.40 2.25
C VAL A 45 -3.31 5.31 3.54
N ALA A 46 -3.02 6.43 4.21
CA ALA A 46 -2.30 6.41 5.48
C ALA A 46 -3.07 5.65 6.57
N PHE A 47 -4.40 5.73 6.56
CA PHE A 47 -5.26 5.03 7.51
C PHE A 47 -5.38 3.52 7.24
N THR A 48 -5.17 3.06 6.00
CA THR A 48 -5.20 1.61 5.72
C THR A 48 -4.01 0.87 6.32
N ILE A 49 -2.87 1.53 6.54
CA ILE A 49 -1.68 0.93 7.17
C ILE A 49 -1.99 0.43 8.60
N PRO A 50 -2.42 1.27 9.56
CA PRO A 50 -2.76 0.80 10.90
C PRO A 50 -3.96 -0.15 10.91
N LEU A 51 -4.92 0.02 9.99
CA LEU A 51 -6.04 -0.89 9.82
C LEU A 51 -5.57 -2.30 9.41
N ALA A 52 -4.65 -2.40 8.46
CA ALA A 52 -4.03 -3.67 8.05
C ALA A 52 -3.26 -4.32 9.21
N LEU A 53 -2.45 -3.55 9.93
CA LEU A 53 -1.75 -4.03 11.13
C LEU A 53 -2.73 -4.55 12.18
N PHE A 54 -3.83 -3.83 12.43
CA PHE A 54 -4.87 -4.25 13.37
C PHE A 54 -5.54 -5.56 12.95
N MET A 55 -5.92 -5.69 11.67
CA MET A 55 -6.52 -6.92 11.15
C MET A 55 -5.57 -8.12 11.24
N GLY A 56 -4.29 -7.94 10.84
CA GLY A 56 -3.27 -9.00 10.91
C GLY A 56 -3.00 -9.47 12.34
N ILE A 57 -2.91 -8.54 13.30
CA ILE A 57 -2.75 -8.87 14.73
C ILE A 57 -4.02 -9.56 15.28
N TYR A 58 -5.21 -9.07 14.92
CA TYR A 58 -6.48 -9.60 15.42
C TYR A 58 -6.69 -11.07 15.03
N ILE A 59 -6.41 -11.42 13.77
CA ILE A 59 -6.53 -12.80 13.25
C ILE A 59 -5.54 -13.73 13.95
N ARG A 60 -4.35 -13.23 14.32
CA ARG A 60 -3.29 -14.06 14.90
C ARG A 60 -3.44 -14.29 16.41
N TYR A 61 -3.76 -13.25 17.18
CA TYR A 61 -3.72 -13.28 18.65
C TYR A 61 -5.09 -13.36 19.31
N LEU A 62 -6.13 -12.75 18.74
CA LEU A 62 -7.41 -12.63 19.44
C LEU A 62 -8.33 -13.81 19.15
N ARG A 63 -8.52 -14.18 17.87
CA ARG A 63 -9.35 -15.33 17.45
C ARG A 63 -8.91 -15.92 16.10
N PRO A 64 -8.06 -16.97 16.08
CA PRO A 64 -7.73 -17.69 14.85
C PRO A 64 -8.97 -18.33 14.24
N GLY A 65 -9.28 -18.03 12.97
CA GLY A 65 -10.29 -18.75 12.19
C GLY A 65 -11.64 -18.04 11.97
N ARG A 66 -11.88 -16.84 12.52
CA ARG A 66 -13.11 -16.06 12.24
C ARG A 66 -12.86 -14.88 11.29
N ILE A 67 -12.58 -15.22 10.03
CA ILE A 67 -12.37 -14.23 8.96
C ILE A 67 -13.60 -13.32 8.81
N GLY A 68 -14.82 -13.84 9.04
CA GLY A 68 -16.06 -13.07 8.93
C GLY A 68 -16.19 -11.89 9.91
N GLU A 69 -15.74 -12.02 11.18
CA GLU A 69 -15.79 -10.91 12.15
C GLU A 69 -14.80 -9.81 11.74
N VAL A 70 -13.60 -10.20 11.30
CA VAL A 70 -12.55 -9.26 10.88
C VAL A 70 -12.91 -8.53 9.59
N SER A 71 -13.52 -9.22 8.62
CA SER A 71 -13.99 -8.57 7.39
C SER A 71 -15.08 -7.54 7.66
N VAL A 72 -16.01 -7.80 8.59
CA VAL A 72 -17.07 -6.83 8.96
C VAL A 72 -16.47 -5.63 9.69
N ILE A 73 -15.54 -5.86 10.62
CA ILE A 73 -14.81 -4.77 11.30
C ILE A 73 -14.01 -3.97 10.28
N GLY A 74 -13.27 -4.63 9.39
CA GLY A 74 -12.50 -4.00 8.31
C GLY A 74 -13.38 -3.15 7.39
N LEU A 75 -14.56 -3.65 7.02
CA LEU A 75 -15.53 -2.90 6.22
C LEU A 75 -16.01 -1.63 6.95
N VAL A 76 -16.40 -1.74 8.22
CA VAL A 76 -16.84 -0.59 9.01
C VAL A 76 -15.73 0.44 9.17
N PHE A 77 -14.50 -0.01 9.46
CA PHE A 77 -13.33 0.87 9.58
C PHE A 77 -12.92 1.49 8.24
N LEU A 78 -13.09 0.79 7.11
CA LEU A 78 -12.83 1.33 5.78
C LEU A 78 -13.83 2.45 5.45
N VAL A 79 -15.12 2.22 5.71
CA VAL A 79 -16.17 3.24 5.53
C VAL A 79 -15.89 4.44 6.43
N PHE A 80 -15.51 4.20 7.69
CA PHE A 80 -15.10 5.25 8.61
C PHE A 80 -13.89 6.03 8.08
N ALA A 81 -12.86 5.37 7.55
CA ALA A 81 -11.67 6.00 6.98
C ALA A 81 -12.00 6.94 5.82
N ILE A 82 -12.96 6.55 4.96
CA ILE A 82 -13.39 7.34 3.82
C ILE A 82 -14.14 8.60 4.29
N ILE A 83 -15.03 8.46 5.28
CA ILE A 83 -15.81 9.57 5.83
C ILE A 83 -14.90 10.53 6.60
N SER A 84 -14.03 10.01 7.47
CA SER A 84 -13.09 10.82 8.24
C SER A 84 -12.06 11.50 7.33
N GLY A 85 -11.69 10.88 6.21
CA GLY A 85 -10.87 11.51 5.16
C GLY A 85 -11.56 12.71 4.53
N GLY A 86 -12.89 12.67 4.34
CA GLY A 86 -13.66 13.82 3.88
C GLY A 86 -13.61 14.98 4.87
N TRP A 87 -13.81 14.69 6.16
CA TRP A 87 -13.74 15.71 7.22
C TRP A 87 -12.34 16.33 7.38
N VAL A 88 -11.29 15.53 7.21
CA VAL A 88 -9.90 16.00 7.25
C VAL A 88 -9.58 16.88 6.04
N ALA A 89 -10.07 16.52 4.85
CA ALA A 89 -9.90 17.30 3.63
C ALA A 89 -10.66 18.63 3.66
N GLU A 90 -11.82 18.69 4.34
CA GLU A 90 -12.64 19.89 4.45
C GLU A 90 -12.15 20.85 5.56
N SER A 91 -11.40 20.36 6.55
CA SER A 91 -10.91 21.22 7.63
C SER A 91 -9.63 21.99 7.25
N PRO A 92 -9.58 23.33 7.44
CA PRO A 92 -8.42 24.16 7.09
C PRO A 92 -7.15 23.88 7.90
N THR A 93 -7.27 23.24 9.07
CA THR A 93 -6.16 22.95 9.98
C THR A 93 -5.54 21.58 9.75
N TRP A 94 -6.31 20.60 9.27
CA TRP A 94 -5.83 19.24 9.02
C TRP A 94 -5.53 18.97 7.53
N ALA A 95 -6.13 19.72 6.60
CA ALA A 95 -5.82 19.63 5.17
C ALA A 95 -4.32 19.86 4.85
N PRO A 96 -3.60 20.82 5.46
CA PRO A 96 -2.18 21.05 5.17
C PRO A 96 -1.27 19.92 5.65
N PHE A 97 -1.70 19.11 6.63
CA PHE A 97 -0.93 17.96 7.10
C PHE A 97 -0.98 16.76 6.15
N PHE A 98 -1.95 16.73 5.23
CA PHE A 98 -2.10 15.66 4.24
C PHE A 98 -1.91 16.15 2.79
N ASP A 99 -1.66 17.45 2.59
CA ASP A 99 -1.22 18.02 1.32
C ASP A 99 0.30 17.85 1.16
N PHE A 100 0.71 16.69 0.66
CA PHE A 100 2.12 16.40 0.41
C PHE A 100 2.48 16.67 -1.04
N THR A 101 3.69 17.19 -1.23
CA THR A 101 4.30 17.31 -2.56
C THR A 101 4.66 15.92 -3.11
N GLY A 102 4.68 15.76 -4.43
CA GLY A 102 5.05 14.49 -5.07
C GLY A 102 6.43 13.96 -4.62
N VAL A 103 7.38 14.85 -4.29
CA VAL A 103 8.69 14.46 -3.77
C VAL A 103 8.60 13.83 -2.38
N GLN A 104 7.80 14.42 -1.47
CA GLN A 104 7.57 13.87 -0.13
C GLN A 104 6.86 12.52 -0.18
N LEU A 105 5.82 12.40 -1.03
CA LEU A 105 5.12 11.14 -1.24
C LEU A 105 6.03 10.04 -1.78
N THR A 106 6.95 10.39 -2.70
CA THR A 106 7.94 9.44 -3.23
C THR A 106 8.84 8.91 -2.12
N TRP A 107 9.38 9.78 -1.26
CA TRP A 107 10.20 9.36 -0.12
C TRP A 107 9.42 8.52 0.89
N MET A 108 8.18 8.89 1.19
CA MET A 108 7.28 8.10 2.05
C MET A 108 7.01 6.72 1.46
N LEU A 109 6.80 6.61 0.15
CA LEU A 109 6.56 5.33 -0.52
C LEU A 109 7.79 4.43 -0.50
N VAL A 110 8.98 4.99 -0.70
CA VAL A 110 10.25 4.25 -0.55
C VAL A 110 10.44 3.76 0.88
N GLY A 111 10.22 4.63 1.87
CA GLY A 111 10.32 4.28 3.28
C GLY A 111 9.30 3.20 3.68
N TYR A 112 8.05 3.36 3.25
CA TYR A 112 6.99 2.38 3.45
C TYR A 112 7.32 1.03 2.80
N GLY A 113 7.80 1.03 1.55
CA GLY A 113 8.19 -0.19 0.85
C GLY A 113 9.28 -0.97 1.59
N PHE A 114 10.25 -0.26 2.19
CA PHE A 114 11.27 -0.88 3.03
C PHE A 114 10.67 -1.48 4.31
N VAL A 115 9.87 -0.70 5.06
CA VAL A 115 9.22 -1.19 6.29
C VAL A 115 8.33 -2.40 5.99
N ALA A 116 7.54 -2.34 4.92
CA ALA A 116 6.67 -3.42 4.48
C ALA A 116 7.45 -4.69 4.09
N ALA A 117 8.64 -4.55 3.47
CA ALA A 117 9.49 -5.69 3.13
C ALA A 117 10.14 -6.35 4.36
N VAL A 118 10.39 -5.59 5.43
CA VAL A 118 10.97 -6.10 6.69
C VAL A 118 9.91 -6.71 7.61
N LEU A 119 8.68 -6.20 7.57
CA LEU A 119 7.59 -6.73 8.38
C LEU A 119 7.22 -8.17 7.94
N PRO A 120 6.83 -9.04 8.89
CA PRO A 120 6.43 -10.39 8.54
C PRO A 120 5.22 -10.39 7.61
N VAL A 121 5.23 -11.28 6.61
CA VAL A 121 4.16 -11.39 5.60
C VAL A 121 2.77 -11.59 6.23
N TRP A 122 2.68 -12.23 7.41
CA TRP A 122 1.42 -12.42 8.15
C TRP A 122 0.83 -11.15 8.77
N LEU A 123 1.60 -10.07 8.84
CA LEU A 123 1.19 -8.79 9.41
C LEU A 123 0.67 -7.84 8.32
N LEU A 124 0.86 -8.20 7.05
CA LEU A 124 0.45 -7.45 5.85
C LEU A 124 -0.57 -8.21 4.98
N LEU A 125 -0.90 -9.47 5.30
CA LEU A 125 -1.93 -10.30 4.63
C LEU A 125 -3.24 -10.33 5.40
#